data_AF-X0YPT6-F1
#
_entry.id   AF-X0YPT6-F1
#
_cell.length_a   1.000
_cell.length_b   1.000
_cell.length_c   1.000
_cell.angle_alpha   90.00
_cell.angle_beta   90.00
_cell.angle_gamma   90.00
#
_symmetry.space_group_name_H-M   'P 1'
#
loop_
_entity.id
_entity.type
_entity.pdbx_description
1 polymer ?
#
loop_
_entity_poly.entity_id
_entity_poly.type
_entity_poly.pdbx_seq_one_letter_code
_entity_poly.pdbx_strand_id
1 'polypeptide(L)'
;YTACQQERVEKLQDGYDWNIVRTFCLRIIRCIDNLENRISQLSSKGTKTEHLEDIRDELVFALDSSGIEQFEPKVNSDYRGQEKYAEAVKDKERCSHSKQKGKIAKVIRPGYQYFINEENIKVVRTAQVKLFG
;
A
#
# COMPACT_ATOMS: atom_id res chain seq x y z
N TYR A 1 -35.86 -5.54 18.63
CA TYR A 1 -35.59 -4.12 18.34
C TYR A 1 -34.32 -3.61 19.00
N THR A 2 -34.11 -3.82 20.30
CA THR A 2 -32.88 -3.44 21.04
C THR A 2 -31.60 -4.09 20.49
N ALA A 3 -31.62 -5.38 20.14
CA ALA A 3 -30.43 -6.07 19.56
C ALA A 3 -29.98 -5.49 18.21
N CYS A 4 -30.92 -5.12 17.33
CA CYS A 4 -30.62 -4.52 16.02
C CYS A 4 -30.08 -3.08 16.16
N GLN A 5 -30.46 -2.37 17.22
CA GLN A 5 -29.88 -1.06 17.54
C GLN A 5 -28.46 -1.20 18.09
N GLN A 6 -28.19 -2.19 18.94
CA GLN A 6 -26.86 -2.46 19.49
C GLN A 6 -25.86 -2.85 18.39
N GLU A 7 -26.22 -3.78 17.51
CA GLU A 7 -25.35 -4.20 16.39
C GLU A 7 -25.03 -3.04 15.43
N ARG A 8 -25.97 -2.10 15.27
CA ARG A 8 -25.76 -0.90 14.44
C ARG A 8 -24.80 0.09 15.10
N VAL A 9 -24.84 0.24 16.43
CA VAL A 9 -23.90 1.09 17.17
C VAL A 9 -22.49 0.51 17.11
N GLU A 10 -22.33 -0.80 17.28
CA GLU A 10 -21.05 -1.50 17.20
C GLU A 10 -20.39 -1.33 15.81
N LYS A 11 -21.15 -1.56 14.72
CA LYS A 11 -20.65 -1.34 13.35
C LYS A 11 -20.22 0.12 13.09
N LEU A 12 -20.89 1.09 13.70
CA LEU A 12 -20.53 2.51 13.57
C LEU A 12 -19.24 2.82 14.33
N GLN A 13 -19.09 2.26 15.53
CA GLN A 13 -17.87 2.41 16.34
C GLN A 13 -16.66 1.75 15.65
N ASP A 14 -16.82 0.52 15.14
CA ASP A 14 -15.77 -0.18 14.39
C ASP A 14 -15.33 0.61 13.14
N GLY A 15 -16.29 1.25 12.45
CA GLY A 15 -16.01 2.12 11.31
C GLY A 15 -15.24 3.38 11.69
N TYR A 16 -15.57 3.97 12.84
CA TYR A 16 -14.90 5.15 13.38
C TYR A 16 -13.46 4.84 13.82
N ASP A 17 -13.29 3.77 14.60
CA ASP A 17 -11.99 3.31 15.08
C ASP A 17 -11.09 2.93 13.91
N TRP A 18 -11.64 2.24 12.91
CA TRP A 18 -10.92 1.96 11.66
C TRP A 18 -10.47 3.23 10.93
N ASN A 19 -11.32 4.25 10.84
CA ASN A 19 -10.94 5.51 10.18
C ASN A 19 -9.80 6.21 10.92
N ILE A 20 -9.77 6.17 12.25
CA ILE A 20 -8.67 6.72 13.05
C ILE A 20 -7.38 5.95 12.77
N VAL A 21 -7.40 4.62 12.90
CA VAL A 21 -6.25 3.75 12.65
C VAL A 21 -5.72 3.96 11.24
N ARG A 22 -6.61 3.88 10.23
CA ARG A 22 -6.25 4.09 8.83
C ARG A 22 -5.60 5.45 8.60
N THR A 23 -6.17 6.51 9.16
CA THR A 23 -5.64 7.88 9.00
C THR A 23 -4.26 8.02 9.64
N PHE A 24 -4.04 7.40 10.80
CA PHE A 24 -2.76 7.38 11.46
C PHE A 24 -1.71 6.60 10.65
N CYS A 25 -2.02 5.37 10.23
CA CYS A 25 -1.13 4.54 9.41
C CYS A 25 -0.76 5.25 8.11
N LEU A 26 -1.71 5.93 7.44
CA LEU A 26 -1.44 6.72 6.24
C LEU A 26 -0.40 7.83 6.45
N ARG A 27 -0.30 8.40 7.66
CA ARG A 27 0.73 9.41 7.97
C ARG A 27 2.11 8.78 8.09
N ILE A 28 2.22 7.64 8.76
CA ILE A 28 3.49 6.88 8.86
C ILE A 28 3.93 6.41 7.48
N ILE A 29 3.01 5.83 6.69
CA ILE A 29 3.26 5.40 5.31
C ILE A 29 3.79 6.57 4.46
N ARG A 30 3.27 7.79 4.63
CA ARG A 30 3.80 8.98 3.92
C ARG A 30 5.21 9.36 4.38
N CYS A 31 5.56 9.15 5.64
CA CYS A 31 6.92 9.35 6.12
C CYS A 31 7.87 8.34 5.49
N ILE A 32 7.47 7.06 5.41
CA ILE A 32 8.22 6.00 4.72
C ILE A 32 8.43 6.37 3.24
N ASP A 33 7.37 6.74 2.52
CA ASP A 33 7.47 7.20 1.12
C ASP A 33 8.48 8.36 0.98
N ASN A 34 8.49 9.30 1.92
CA ASN A 34 9.41 10.45 1.88
C ASN A 34 10.87 9.99 2.09
N LEU A 35 11.11 9.10 3.06
CA LEU A 35 12.42 8.49 3.28
C LEU A 35 12.90 7.76 2.04
N GLU A 36 12.08 6.90 1.43
CA GLU A 36 12.43 6.17 0.20
C GLU A 36 12.79 7.11 -0.96
N ASN A 37 12.02 8.17 -1.16
CA ASN A 37 12.32 9.19 -2.16
C ASN A 37 13.66 9.88 -1.87
N ARG A 38 13.94 10.21 -0.60
CA ARG A 38 15.19 10.86 -0.19
C ARG A 38 16.39 9.93 -0.34
N ILE A 39 16.25 8.67 0.06
CA ILE A 39 17.26 7.62 -0.12
C ILE A 39 17.59 7.48 -1.61
N SER A 40 16.58 7.37 -2.47
CA SER A 40 16.76 7.26 -3.92
C SER A 40 17.52 8.46 -4.51
N GLN A 41 17.19 9.68 -4.07
CA GLN A 41 17.87 10.91 -4.50
C GLN A 41 19.33 11.02 -4.01
N LEU A 42 19.64 10.53 -2.81
CA LEU A 42 20.98 10.57 -2.25
C LEU A 42 21.87 9.46 -2.80
N SER A 43 21.33 8.26 -2.96
CA SER A 43 22.01 7.11 -3.55
C SER A 43 22.42 7.40 -5.00
N SER A 44 21.56 8.05 -5.80
CA SER A 44 21.92 8.50 -7.15
C SER A 44 23.05 9.55 -7.20
N LYS A 45 23.35 10.20 -6.08
CA LYS A 45 24.49 11.13 -5.91
C LYS A 45 25.71 10.47 -5.27
N GLY A 46 25.68 9.16 -5.03
CA GLY A 46 26.75 8.41 -4.36
C GLY A 46 26.89 8.74 -2.87
N THR A 47 25.88 9.34 -2.24
CA THR A 47 25.88 9.61 -0.81
C THR A 47 25.41 8.38 -0.05
N LYS A 48 26.05 8.08 1.09
CA LYS A 48 25.63 6.97 1.96
C LYS A 48 24.26 7.25 2.57
N THR A 49 23.38 6.25 2.51
CA THR A 49 21.98 6.33 2.96
C THR A 49 21.62 5.35 4.07
N GLU A 50 22.60 4.58 4.56
CA GLU A 50 22.44 3.51 5.56
C GLU A 50 21.54 3.93 6.74
N HIS A 51 21.84 5.06 7.40
CA HIS A 51 21.03 5.53 8.54
C HIS A 51 19.57 5.87 8.20
N LEU A 52 19.29 6.28 6.95
CA LEU A 52 17.91 6.55 6.52
C LEU A 52 17.17 5.25 6.19
N GLU A 53 17.89 4.25 5.68
CA GLU A 53 17.38 2.91 5.44
C GLU A 53 17.02 2.24 6.77
N ASP A 54 17.89 2.34 7.80
CA ASP A 54 17.61 1.84 9.15
C ASP A 54 16.32 2.44 9.74
N ILE A 55 16.14 3.76 9.61
CA ILE A 55 14.93 4.45 10.10
C ILE A 55 13.70 4.02 9.31
N ARG A 56 13.82 3.86 7.99
CA ARG A 56 12.72 3.38 7.14
C ARG A 56 12.31 1.98 7.59
N ASP A 57 13.26 1.10 7.82
CA ASP A 57 13.02 -0.29 8.17
C ASP A 57 12.37 -0.42 9.55
N GLU A 58 12.78 0.40 10.52
CA GLU A 58 12.14 0.48 11.83
C GLU A 58 10.67 0.96 11.73
N LEU A 59 10.38 1.94 10.84
CA LEU A 59 9.01 2.40 10.62
C LEU A 59 8.14 1.33 9.94
N VAL A 60 8.71 0.55 9.02
CA VAL A 60 8.02 -0.59 8.40
C VAL A 60 7.75 -1.66 9.46
N PHE A 61 8.74 -1.99 10.29
CA PHE A 61 8.59 -2.94 11.40
C PHE A 61 7.51 -2.49 12.41
N ALA A 62 7.44 -1.19 12.72
CA ALA A 62 6.40 -0.64 13.59
C ALA A 62 4.99 -0.79 12.99
N LEU A 63 4.85 -0.70 11.67
CA LEU A 63 3.59 -0.97 10.97
C LEU A 63 3.25 -2.46 11.00
N ASP A 64 4.21 -3.33 10.63
CA ASP A 64 4.01 -4.78 10.57
C ASP A 64 3.64 -5.35 11.96
N SER A 65 4.34 -4.93 13.01
CA SER A 65 4.03 -5.32 14.41
C SER A 65 2.67 -4.82 14.89
N SER A 66 2.09 -3.83 14.21
CA SER A 66 0.72 -3.31 14.45
C SER A 66 -0.31 -3.95 13.50
N GLY A 67 0.05 -5.00 12.77
CA GLY A 67 -0.83 -5.70 11.82
C GLY A 67 -1.02 -4.99 10.48
N ILE A 68 -0.21 -3.97 10.19
CA ILE A 68 -0.24 -3.22 8.93
C ILE A 68 0.90 -3.70 8.05
N GLU A 69 0.59 -4.57 7.11
CA GLU A 69 1.58 -5.21 6.26
C GLU A 69 1.70 -4.53 4.90
N GLN A 70 2.93 -4.47 4.41
CA GLN A 70 3.23 -4.05 3.05
C GLN A 70 2.93 -5.17 2.04
N PHE A 71 2.36 -4.83 0.88
CA PHE A 71 2.16 -5.80 -0.20
C PHE A 71 2.47 -5.20 -1.58
N GLU A 72 2.86 -6.07 -2.51
CA GLU A 72 3.12 -5.70 -3.89
C GLU A 72 2.38 -6.62 -4.87
N PRO A 73 1.61 -6.05 -5.82
CA PRO A 73 1.01 -6.82 -6.90
C PRO A 73 2.08 -7.49 -7.76
N LYS A 74 1.80 -8.70 -8.23
CA LYS A 74 2.73 -9.46 -9.07
C LYS A 74 2.93 -8.76 -10.43
N VAL A 75 4.18 -8.45 -10.77
CA VAL A 75 4.54 -7.93 -12.10
C VAL A 75 4.19 -8.96 -13.19
N ASN A 76 3.75 -8.48 -14.35
CA ASN A 76 3.21 -9.26 -15.47
C ASN A 76 1.89 -10.01 -15.20
N SER A 77 1.23 -9.74 -14.07
CA SER A 77 -0.16 -10.19 -13.85
C SER A 77 -1.17 -9.25 -14.51
N ASP A 78 -2.38 -9.76 -14.75
CA ASP A 78 -3.48 -8.97 -15.30
C ASP A 78 -3.97 -7.96 -14.25
N TYR A 79 -4.06 -6.68 -14.61
CA TYR A 79 -4.55 -5.64 -13.70
C TYR A 79 -6.05 -5.80 -13.40
N ARG A 80 -6.80 -6.35 -14.36
CA ARG A 80 -8.24 -6.55 -14.23
C ARG A 80 -8.54 -7.53 -13.09
N GLY A 81 -9.37 -7.12 -12.13
CA GLY A 81 -9.68 -7.86 -10.92
C GLY A 81 -8.81 -7.50 -9.71
N GLN A 82 -7.78 -6.66 -9.89
CA GLN A 82 -6.91 -6.19 -8.81
C GLN A 82 -7.18 -4.74 -8.40
N GLU A 83 -8.22 -4.09 -8.93
CA GLU A 83 -8.52 -2.66 -8.73
C GLU A 83 -8.79 -2.31 -7.26
N LYS A 84 -9.18 -3.30 -6.44
CA LYS A 84 -9.34 -3.14 -4.99
C LYS A 84 -8.00 -2.94 -4.26
N TYR A 85 -6.91 -3.50 -4.80
CA TYR A 85 -5.59 -3.58 -4.17
C TYR A 85 -4.53 -2.74 -4.90
N ALA A 86 -4.75 -2.44 -6.18
CA ALA A 86 -3.83 -1.71 -7.02
C ALA A 86 -4.53 -0.56 -7.76
N GLU A 87 -3.84 0.58 -7.85
CA GLU A 87 -4.24 1.75 -8.61
C GLU A 87 -3.27 1.95 -9.78
N ALA A 88 -3.80 1.93 -11.00
CA ALA A 88 -3.01 2.20 -12.20
C ALA A 88 -2.74 3.71 -12.36
N VAL A 89 -1.47 4.09 -12.46
CA VAL A 89 -1.11 5.47 -12.81
C VAL A 89 -1.37 5.76 -14.28
N LYS A 90 -1.48 7.06 -14.62
CA LYS A 90 -1.74 7.50 -16.01
C LYS A 90 -0.60 7.17 -16.97
N ASP A 91 0.63 7.21 -16.49
CA ASP A 91 1.81 6.92 -17.28
C ASP A 91 1.86 5.42 -17.63
N LYS A 92 2.28 5.07 -18.84
CA LYS A 92 2.28 3.69 -19.34
C LYS A 92 3.67 3.25 -19.74
N GLU A 93 3.97 1.99 -19.48
CA GLU A 93 5.23 1.39 -19.93
C GLU A 93 5.08 0.92 -21.38
N ARG A 94 6.11 1.16 -22.20
CA ARG A 94 6.06 0.78 -23.62
C ARG A 94 5.88 -0.73 -23.75
N CYS A 95 4.91 -1.11 -24.55
CA CYS A 95 4.59 -2.50 -24.79
C CYS A 95 5.32 -3.00 -26.04
N SER A 96 6.19 -4.01 -25.92
CA SER A 96 6.85 -4.65 -27.07
C SER A 96 5.96 -5.72 -27.71
N HIS A 97 5.03 -6.32 -26.95
CA HIS A 97 4.18 -7.43 -27.39
C HIS A 97 2.72 -7.22 -27.01
N SER A 98 1.79 -7.43 -27.96
CA SER A 98 0.33 -7.25 -27.77
C SER A 98 -0.24 -7.97 -26.52
N LYS A 99 0.30 -9.14 -26.17
CA LYS A 99 -0.11 -9.93 -24.99
C LYS A 99 0.21 -9.29 -23.62
N GLN A 100 1.03 -8.23 -23.59
CA GLN A 100 1.37 -7.53 -22.36
C GLN A 100 0.39 -6.39 -22.04
N LYS A 101 -0.42 -5.94 -23.01
CA LYS A 101 -1.33 -4.81 -22.83
C LYS A 101 -2.31 -5.06 -21.69
N GLY A 102 -2.39 -4.12 -20.75
CA GLY A 102 -3.26 -4.23 -19.57
C GLY A 102 -2.69 -5.04 -18.41
N LYS A 103 -1.46 -5.56 -18.54
CA LYS A 103 -0.74 -6.20 -17.43
C LYS A 103 0.07 -5.19 -16.64
N ILE A 104 0.33 -5.52 -15.37
CA ILE A 104 1.17 -4.74 -14.47
C ILE A 104 2.62 -4.79 -14.98
N ALA A 105 3.16 -3.66 -15.39
CA ALA A 105 4.54 -3.55 -15.88
C ALA A 105 5.55 -3.36 -14.75
N LYS A 106 5.19 -2.55 -13.75
CA LYS A 106 5.98 -2.34 -12.53
C LYS A 106 5.13 -1.81 -11.40
N VAL A 107 5.56 -2.09 -10.19
CA VAL A 107 5.07 -1.43 -8.97
C VAL A 107 5.86 -0.14 -8.80
N ILE A 108 5.16 0.99 -8.67
CA ILE A 108 5.74 2.32 -8.44
C ILE A 108 5.83 2.58 -6.94
N ARG A 109 4.77 2.18 -6.21
CA ARG A 109 4.74 2.21 -4.75
C ARG A 109 4.01 0.99 -4.22
N PRO A 110 4.49 0.39 -3.13
CA PRO A 110 3.80 -0.73 -2.51
C PRO A 110 2.47 -0.29 -1.88
N GLY A 111 1.57 -1.25 -1.75
CA GLY A 111 0.32 -1.09 -1.01
C GLY A 111 0.51 -1.44 0.46
N TYR A 112 -0.47 -1.06 1.29
CA TYR A 112 -0.52 -1.42 2.70
C TYR A 112 -1.90 -1.93 3.07
N GLN A 113 -1.95 -3.00 3.85
CA GLN A 113 -3.18 -3.64 4.28
C GLN A 113 -3.14 -3.98 5.76
N TYR A 114 -4.29 -3.87 6.41
CA TYR A 114 -4.48 -4.26 7.80
C TYR A 114 -4.99 -5.68 7.87
N PHE A 115 -4.21 -6.57 8.46
CA PHE A 115 -4.60 -7.94 8.75
C PHE A 115 -5.32 -8.01 10.08
N ILE A 116 -6.63 -8.30 10.03
CA ILE A 116 -7.45 -8.52 11.23
C ILE A 116 -7.42 -10.02 11.58
N ASN A 117 -7.61 -10.87 10.57
CA ASN A 117 -7.47 -12.32 10.63
C ASN A 117 -7.35 -12.88 9.19
N GLU A 118 -7.21 -14.21 9.04
CA GLU A 118 -6.99 -14.88 7.75
C GLU A 118 -8.08 -14.57 6.70
N GLU A 119 -9.30 -14.22 7.12
CA GLU A 119 -10.44 -13.95 6.22
C GLU A 119 -10.74 -12.45 6.04
N ASN A 120 -10.26 -11.59 6.93
CA ASN A 120 -10.52 -10.15 6.90
C ASN A 120 -9.25 -9.33 6.78
N ILE A 121 -9.08 -8.81 5.56
CA ILE A 121 -8.03 -7.85 5.21
C ILE A 121 -8.70 -6.53 4.81
N LYS A 122 -8.27 -5.42 5.42
CA LYS A 122 -8.70 -4.07 5.04
C LYS A 122 -7.57 -3.32 4.36
N VAL A 123 -7.80 -2.84 3.14
CA VAL A 123 -6.80 -2.05 2.41
C VAL A 123 -6.66 -0.66 3.05
N VAL A 124 -5.47 -0.34 3.56
CA VAL A 124 -5.13 0.99 4.08
C VAL A 124 -4.83 1.92 2.91
N ARG A 125 -3.94 1.48 2.01
CA ARG A 125 -3.50 2.15 0.79
C ARG A 125 -3.32 1.12 -0.33
N THR A 126 -3.84 1.41 -1.52
CA THR A 126 -3.59 0.61 -2.72
C THR A 126 -2.15 0.75 -3.19
N ALA A 127 -1.59 -0.32 -3.77
CA ALA A 127 -0.32 -0.23 -4.46
C ALA A 127 -0.48 0.63 -5.72
N GLN A 128 0.50 1.44 -6.06
CA GLN A 128 0.48 2.19 -7.31
C GLN A 128 1.29 1.44 -8.35
N VAL A 129 0.67 1.18 -9.50
CA VAL A 129 1.27 0.35 -10.56
C VAL A 129 1.28 1.08 -11.89
N LYS A 130 2.30 0.81 -12.70
CA LYS A 130 2.33 1.18 -14.11
C LYS A 130 1.85 0.00 -14.94
N LEU A 131 0.98 0.24 -15.91
CA LEU A 131 0.53 -0.79 -16.83
C LEU A 131 1.28 -0.70 -18.16
N PHE A 132 1.39 -1.83 -18.85
CA PHE A 132 1.77 -1.83 -20.25
C PHE A 132 0.61 -1.29 -21.11
N GLY A 133 0.91 -0.41 -22.07
CA GLY A 133 -0.07 -0.09 -23.09
C GLY A 133 0.39 0.89 -24.14
#